data_AF-A0A9W7EW69-F1
#
_entry.id   AF-A0A9W7EW69-F1
#
_cell.length_a   1.000
_cell.length_b   1.000
_cell.length_c   1.000
_cell.angle_alpha   90.00
_cell.angle_beta   90.00
_cell.angle_gamma   90.00
#
_symmetry.space_group_name_H-M   'P 1'
#
loop_
_entity.id
_entity.type
_entity.pdbx_description
1 polymer ?
#
loop_
_entity_poly.entity_id
_entity_poly.type
_entity_poly.pdbx_seq_one_letter_code
_entity_poly.pdbx_strand_id
1 'polypeptide(L)'
;MNRSGLNANGANKPKIKLKIKGFAKPPTLPTDFYSKTSELLLKSSRSLLKAEPITETRESLYRNVEDCCVHKHSQALYTSLQDLISEHCRTHILPSLQSFITSQNFTLSSLSSPSSASTQAPLFLSLLTQLWSSHLSSTTSLRSIYLYLDRSWSTSAYYVGQVIL
;
A
#
# COMPACT_ATOMS: atom_id res chain seq x y z
N MET A 1 78.50 -7.19 -22.68
CA MET A 1 77.90 -5.84 -22.58
C MET A 1 76.72 -5.90 -21.62
N ASN A 2 76.62 -4.86 -20.79
CA ASN A 2 75.83 -4.73 -19.57
C ASN A 2 74.43 -4.15 -19.89
N ARG A 3 73.35 -4.64 -19.27
CA ARG A 3 72.46 -3.85 -18.38
C ARG A 3 71.18 -4.58 -17.98
N SER A 4 71.08 -4.77 -16.68
CA SER A 4 69.92 -5.10 -15.86
C SER A 4 68.83 -4.03 -15.90
N GLY A 5 67.58 -4.46 -15.69
CA GLY A 5 66.61 -3.79 -14.82
C GLY A 5 65.66 -2.74 -15.43
N LEU A 6 64.36 -2.95 -15.18
CA LEU A 6 63.29 -1.99 -14.84
C LEU A 6 61.98 -2.82 -14.76
N ASN A 7 61.72 -3.53 -13.66
CA ASN A 7 61.05 -3.08 -12.44
C ASN A 7 59.76 -2.25 -12.65
N ALA A 8 58.76 -2.67 -11.88
CA ALA A 8 57.39 -2.23 -11.76
C ALA A 8 57.17 -0.71 -11.74
N ASN A 9 56.08 -0.27 -12.36
CA ASN A 9 55.03 0.48 -11.65
C ASN A 9 53.85 0.70 -12.60
N GLY A 10 52.89 -0.23 -12.58
CA GLY A 10 51.50 0.10 -12.86
C GLY A 10 51.06 1.07 -11.77
N ALA A 11 51.35 2.36 -11.96
CA ALA A 11 51.04 3.42 -11.03
C ALA A 11 49.54 3.40 -10.76
N ASN A 12 49.20 2.86 -9.59
CA ASN A 12 47.91 2.92 -8.95
C ASN A 12 47.56 4.40 -8.79
N LYS A 13 46.96 5.01 -9.82
CA LYS A 13 46.53 6.41 -9.77
C LYS A 13 45.59 6.53 -8.57
N PRO A 14 45.93 7.35 -7.56
CA PRO A 14 45.11 7.44 -6.36
C PRO A 14 43.71 7.90 -6.79
N LYS A 15 42.69 7.08 -6.52
CA LYS A 15 41.29 7.46 -6.72
C LYS A 15 41.06 8.77 -5.99
N ILE A 16 40.87 9.86 -6.73
CA ILE A 16 40.59 11.18 -6.18
C ILE A 16 39.23 11.10 -5.48
N LYS A 17 39.24 11.07 -4.14
CA LYS A 17 38.02 11.07 -3.33
C LYS A 17 37.43 12.47 -3.35
N LEU A 18 36.28 12.63 -3.99
CA LEU A 18 35.48 13.85 -3.93
C LEU A 18 35.04 14.10 -2.48
N LYS A 19 35.39 15.26 -1.93
CA LYS A 19 34.89 15.74 -0.63
C LYS A 19 33.81 16.79 -0.90
N ILE A 20 32.56 16.45 -0.62
CA ILE A 20 31.45 17.41 -0.64
C ILE A 20 31.50 18.21 0.65
N LYS A 21 31.52 19.54 0.55
CA LYS A 21 31.40 20.42 1.72
C LYS A 21 29.95 20.40 2.21
N GLY A 22 29.74 19.97 3.45
CA GLY A 22 28.41 19.85 4.04
C GLY A 22 27.75 21.20 4.31
N PHE A 23 26.42 21.19 4.44
CA PHE A 23 25.64 22.33 4.93
C PHE A 23 25.97 22.64 6.39
N ALA A 24 25.85 23.91 6.80
CA ALA A 24 26.14 24.34 8.17
C ALA A 24 25.19 23.72 9.21
N LYS A 25 23.94 23.46 8.83
CA LYS A 25 22.97 22.70 9.62
C LYS A 25 22.39 21.61 8.73
N PRO A 26 22.31 20.35 9.19
CA PRO A 26 21.65 19.30 8.41
C PRO A 26 20.16 19.65 8.25
N PRO A 27 19.56 19.44 7.06
CA PRO A 27 18.12 19.55 6.90
C PRO A 27 17.45 18.52 7.80
N THR A 28 16.53 18.96 8.66
CA THR A 28 15.78 18.10 9.57
C THR A 28 14.36 17.93 9.04
N LEU A 29 13.87 16.69 9.10
CA LEU A 29 12.47 16.39 8.77
C LEU A 29 11.55 17.15 9.74
N PRO A 30 10.46 17.79 9.26
CA PRO A 30 9.47 18.39 10.13
C PRO A 30 8.85 17.35 11.08
N THR A 31 8.56 17.73 12.33
CA THR A 31 7.97 16.83 13.34
C THR A 31 6.61 16.28 12.92
N ASP A 32 5.83 17.08 12.18
CA ASP A 32 4.47 16.73 11.78
C ASP A 32 4.42 16.02 10.42
N PHE A 33 5.58 15.70 9.83
CA PHE A 33 5.68 15.07 8.52
C PHE A 33 4.80 13.83 8.43
N TYR A 34 5.01 12.87 9.33
CA TYR A 34 4.28 11.60 9.27
C TYR A 34 2.78 11.79 9.46
N SER A 35 2.37 12.64 10.41
CA SER A 35 0.95 12.89 10.69
C SER A 35 0.22 13.42 9.46
N LYS A 36 0.75 14.49 8.84
CA LYS A 36 0.13 15.10 7.65
C LYS A 36 0.13 14.16 6.44
N THR A 37 1.25 13.49 6.19
CA THR A 37 1.38 12.61 5.03
C THR A 37 0.49 11.37 5.18
N SER A 38 0.46 10.74 6.36
CA SER A 38 -0.41 9.59 6.62
C SER A 38 -1.90 9.97 6.55
N GLU A 39 -2.30 11.12 7.08
CA GLU A 39 -3.68 11.61 6.97
C GLU A 39 -4.11 11.78 5.51
N LEU A 40 -3.27 12.43 4.69
CA LEU A 40 -3.53 12.61 3.26
C LEU A 40 -3.68 11.27 2.53
N LEU A 41 -2.79 10.33 2.82
CA LEU A 41 -2.79 8.99 2.23
C LEU A 41 -4.05 8.21 2.62
N LEU A 42 -4.40 8.19 3.91
CA LEU A 42 -5.58 7.48 4.42
C LEU A 42 -6.88 8.12 3.90
N LYS A 43 -6.95 9.45 3.83
CA LYS A 43 -8.09 10.15 3.24
C LYS A 43 -8.30 9.76 1.77
N SER A 44 -7.23 9.83 0.98
CA SER A 44 -7.28 9.46 -0.45
C SER A 44 -7.64 8.00 -0.64
N SER A 45 -7.08 7.12 0.21
CA SER A 45 -7.37 5.68 0.20
C SER A 45 -8.83 5.39 0.50
N ARG A 46 -9.42 6.11 1.47
CA ARG A 46 -10.85 5.98 1.81
C ARG A 46 -11.75 6.39 0.65
N SER A 47 -11.47 7.51 -0.01
CA SER A 47 -12.22 7.95 -1.19
C SER A 47 -12.10 6.92 -2.33
N LEU A 48 -10.91 6.39 -2.56
CA LEU A 48 -10.67 5.37 -3.58
C LEU A 48 -11.43 4.06 -3.30
N LEU A 49 -11.51 3.61 -2.04
CA LEU A 49 -12.33 2.46 -1.66
C LEU A 49 -13.83 2.69 -1.89
N LYS A 50 -14.30 3.93 -1.72
CA LYS A 50 -15.68 4.33 -2.01
C LYS A 50 -15.94 4.64 -3.49
N ALA A 51 -14.94 4.48 -4.35
CA ALA A 51 -14.97 4.90 -5.75
C ALA A 51 -15.32 6.40 -5.94
N GLU A 52 -14.90 7.24 -4.99
CA GLU A 52 -15.03 8.69 -5.05
C GLU A 52 -13.78 9.33 -5.71
N PRO A 53 -13.95 10.49 -6.37
CA PRO A 53 -12.82 11.20 -6.97
C PRO A 53 -11.83 11.68 -5.90
N ILE A 54 -10.53 11.63 -6.22
CA ILE A 54 -9.45 12.13 -5.39
C ILE A 54 -8.81 13.37 -6.03
N THR A 55 -8.35 14.31 -5.20
CA THR A 55 -7.65 15.52 -5.65
C THR A 55 -6.20 15.24 -6.02
N GLU A 56 -5.58 14.29 -5.33
CA GLU A 56 -4.17 13.96 -5.49
C GLU A 56 -3.93 13.05 -6.69
N THR A 57 -2.81 13.28 -7.37
CA THR A 57 -2.37 12.38 -8.43
C THR A 57 -1.83 11.08 -7.82
N ARG A 58 -1.93 9.99 -8.58
CA ARG A 58 -1.41 8.68 -8.17
C ARG A 58 0.09 8.73 -7.90
N GLU A 59 0.84 9.48 -8.71
CA GLU A 59 2.29 9.67 -8.55
C GLU A 59 2.62 10.42 -7.26
N SER A 60 1.84 11.45 -6.91
CA SER A 60 1.98 12.17 -5.63
C SER A 60 1.77 11.23 -4.44
N LEU A 61 0.70 10.43 -4.48
CA LEU A 61 0.42 9.45 -3.43
C LEU A 61 1.51 8.39 -3.32
N TYR A 62 2.02 7.88 -4.45
CA TYR A 62 3.13 6.92 -4.45
C TYR A 62 4.40 7.49 -3.80
N ARG A 63 4.77 8.73 -4.12
CA ARG A 63 5.94 9.41 -3.51
C ARG A 63 5.76 9.61 -2.01
N ASN A 64 4.57 10.02 -1.57
CA ASN A 64 4.25 10.14 -0.15
C ASN A 64 4.41 8.80 0.60
N VAL A 65 3.99 7.69 -0.02
CA VAL A 65 4.21 6.34 0.55
C VAL A 65 5.71 6.02 0.63
N GLU A 66 6.46 6.29 -0.44
CA GLU A 66 7.91 6.10 -0.49
C GLU A 66 8.62 6.88 0.64
N ASP A 67 8.29 8.17 0.81
CA ASP A 67 8.89 9.01 1.84
C ASP A 67 8.58 8.49 3.25
N CYS A 68 7.33 8.06 3.51
CA CYS A 68 6.99 7.41 4.78
C CYS A 68 7.84 6.15 5.03
N CYS A 69 8.09 5.33 3.99
CA CYS A 69 8.88 4.11 4.13
C CYS A 69 10.37 4.41 4.36
N VAL A 70 10.94 5.38 3.62
CA VAL A 70 12.33 5.83 3.78
C VAL A 70 12.58 6.34 5.21
N HIS A 71 11.61 7.06 5.77
CA HIS A 71 11.66 7.59 7.13
C HIS A 71 11.20 6.59 8.22
N LYS A 72 11.21 5.27 7.94
CA LYS A 72 10.93 4.20 8.92
C LYS A 72 9.51 4.17 9.50
N HIS A 73 8.54 4.72 8.77
CA HIS A 73 7.11 4.66 9.14
C HIS A 73 6.32 3.58 8.37
N SER A 74 7.00 2.63 7.72
CA SER A 74 6.35 1.59 6.92
C SER A 74 5.39 0.71 7.75
N GLN A 75 5.81 0.26 8.93
CA GLN A 75 4.96 -0.59 9.79
C GLN A 75 3.68 0.12 10.22
N ALA A 76 3.81 1.37 10.70
CA ALA A 76 2.67 2.16 11.14
C ALA A 76 1.69 2.41 9.98
N LEU A 77 2.22 2.75 8.80
CA LEU A 77 1.42 2.97 7.60
C LEU A 77 0.70 1.70 7.14
N TYR A 78 1.36 0.54 7.22
CA TYR A 78 0.76 -0.75 6.89
C TYR A 78 -0.42 -1.09 7.81
N THR A 79 -0.23 -0.97 9.12
CA THR A 79 -1.31 -1.21 10.10
C THR A 79 -2.49 -0.26 9.85
N SER A 80 -2.23 1.03 9.66
CA SER A 80 -3.31 1.99 9.36
C SER A 80 -4.05 1.69 8.06
N LEU A 81 -3.35 1.21 7.02
CA LEU A 81 -3.99 0.79 5.77
C LEU A 81 -4.86 -0.47 5.97
N GLN A 82 -4.36 -1.45 6.71
CA GLN A 82 -5.10 -2.67 7.03
C GLN A 82 -6.38 -2.36 7.82
N ASP A 83 -6.29 -1.49 8.83
CA ASP A 83 -7.44 -1.06 9.63
C ASP A 83 -8.47 -0.33 8.76
N LEU A 84 -8.00 0.55 7.85
CA LEU A 84 -8.86 1.28 6.94
C LEU A 84 -9.64 0.35 6.00
N ILE A 85 -8.97 -0.65 5.41
CA ILE A 85 -9.61 -1.63 4.53
C ILE A 85 -10.61 -2.48 5.32
N SER A 86 -10.23 -2.93 6.51
CA SER A 86 -11.09 -3.73 7.40
C SER A 86 -12.36 -2.95 7.79
N GLU A 87 -12.22 -1.69 8.16
CA GLU A 87 -13.35 -0.83 8.51
C GLU A 87 -14.23 -0.53 7.29
N HIS A 88 -13.66 -0.37 6.10
CA HIS A 88 -14.45 -0.23 4.87
C HIS A 88 -15.31 -1.48 4.62
N CYS A 89 -14.76 -2.68 4.77
CA CYS A 89 -15.53 -3.92 4.66
C CYS A 89 -16.66 -3.97 5.70
N ARG A 90 -16.38 -3.56 6.94
CA ARG A 90 -17.36 -3.57 8.05
C ARG A 90 -18.48 -2.54 7.89
N THR A 91 -18.19 -1.39 7.30
CA THR A 91 -19.14 -0.25 7.22
C THR A 91 -19.86 -0.14 5.89
N HIS A 92 -19.28 -0.66 4.81
CA HIS A 92 -19.90 -0.61 3.49
C HIS A 92 -20.33 -2.00 3.00
N ILE A 93 -19.41 -2.98 2.95
CA ILE A 93 -19.71 -4.28 2.33
C ILE A 93 -20.71 -5.08 3.15
N LEU A 94 -20.46 -5.26 4.46
CA LEU A 94 -21.35 -6.05 5.32
C LEU A 94 -22.76 -5.44 5.42
N PRO A 95 -22.93 -4.12 5.65
CA PRO A 95 -24.26 -3.53 5.73
C PRO A 95 -25.02 -3.57 4.40
N SER A 96 -24.34 -3.47 3.25
CA SER A 96 -25.00 -3.64 1.94
C SER A 96 -25.53 -5.06 1.73
N LEU A 97 -24.82 -6.07 2.20
CA LEU A 97 -25.33 -7.45 2.17
C LEU A 97 -26.48 -7.64 3.15
N GLN A 98 -26.34 -7.11 4.37
CA GLN A 98 -27.36 -7.25 5.40
C GLN A 98 -28.65 -6.51 5.04
N SER A 99 -28.56 -5.31 4.45
CA SER A 99 -29.73 -4.55 4.00
C SER A 99 -30.47 -5.27 2.88
N PHE A 100 -29.75 -5.94 1.95
CA PHE A 100 -30.37 -6.79 0.94
C PHE A 100 -31.10 -7.98 1.57
N ILE A 101 -30.44 -8.69 2.50
CA ILE A 101 -31.02 -9.84 3.19
C ILE A 101 -32.30 -9.44 3.93
N THR A 102 -32.28 -8.34 4.68
CA THR A 102 -33.44 -7.82 5.41
C THR A 102 -34.52 -7.30 4.47
N SER A 103 -34.17 -6.57 3.42
CA SER A 103 -35.15 -6.00 2.48
C SER A 103 -35.90 -7.06 1.68
N GLN A 104 -35.24 -8.17 1.32
CA GLN A 104 -35.83 -9.23 0.51
C GLN A 104 -36.42 -10.37 1.35
N ASN A 105 -36.37 -10.26 2.70
CA ASN A 105 -36.63 -11.36 3.64
C ASN A 105 -35.92 -12.67 3.20
N PHE A 106 -34.69 -12.51 2.68
CA PHE A 106 -33.93 -13.61 2.12
C PHE A 106 -33.53 -14.55 3.24
N THR A 107 -34.07 -15.76 3.24
CA THR A 107 -33.72 -16.82 4.18
C THR A 107 -33.27 -18.05 3.41
N LEU A 108 -32.40 -18.89 3.98
CA LEU A 108 -32.03 -20.16 3.32
C LEU A 108 -33.26 -21.01 2.99
N SER A 109 -34.31 -20.91 3.80
CA SER A 109 -35.60 -21.58 3.60
C SER A 109 -36.41 -21.03 2.40
N SER A 110 -36.09 -19.84 1.89
CA SER A 110 -36.76 -19.28 0.69
C SER A 110 -36.23 -19.89 -0.61
N LEU A 111 -35.03 -20.50 -0.57
CA LEU A 111 -34.43 -21.21 -1.71
C LEU A 111 -34.96 -22.64 -1.89
N SER A 112 -35.58 -23.22 -0.86
CA SER A 112 -36.17 -24.57 -0.93
C SER A 112 -37.55 -24.60 -1.61
N SER A 113 -38.18 -23.44 -1.84
CA SER A 113 -39.45 -23.34 -2.57
C SER A 113 -39.22 -23.01 -4.04
N PRO A 114 -39.71 -23.84 -4.99
CA PRO A 114 -39.36 -23.74 -6.41
C PRO A 114 -39.86 -22.47 -7.11
N SER A 115 -40.84 -21.75 -6.54
CA SER A 115 -41.38 -20.51 -7.14
C SER A 115 -40.66 -19.23 -6.70
N SER A 116 -40.16 -19.15 -5.46
CA SER A 116 -39.46 -17.97 -4.91
C SER A 116 -37.94 -18.01 -5.09
N ALA A 117 -37.34 -19.21 -5.19
CA ALA A 117 -35.91 -19.38 -5.42
C ALA A 117 -35.45 -18.82 -6.77
N SER A 118 -36.33 -18.80 -7.78
CA SER A 118 -35.97 -18.40 -9.16
C SER A 118 -35.62 -16.92 -9.30
N THR A 119 -36.14 -16.05 -8.43
CA THR A 119 -35.95 -14.59 -8.57
C THR A 119 -34.93 -14.03 -7.56
N GLN A 120 -34.86 -14.56 -6.34
CA GLN A 120 -34.04 -13.93 -5.28
C GLN A 120 -32.56 -14.34 -5.31
N ALA A 121 -32.25 -15.61 -5.64
CA ALA A 121 -30.88 -16.10 -5.75
C ALA A 121 -30.03 -15.35 -6.79
N PRO A 122 -30.50 -15.11 -8.05
CA PRO A 122 -29.71 -14.38 -9.03
C PRO A 122 -29.49 -12.91 -8.64
N LEU A 123 -30.45 -12.27 -7.96
CA LEU A 123 -30.30 -10.89 -7.46
C LEU A 123 -29.23 -10.79 -6.37
N PHE A 124 -29.21 -11.75 -5.43
CA PHE A 124 -28.18 -11.83 -4.40
C PHE A 124 -26.79 -12.03 -5.00
N LEU A 125 -26.65 -12.99 -5.93
CA LEU A 125 -25.39 -13.26 -6.59
C LEU A 125 -24.91 -12.05 -7.41
N SER A 126 -25.82 -11.37 -8.12
CA SER A 126 -25.50 -10.14 -8.84
C SER A 126 -24.97 -9.05 -7.90
N LEU A 127 -25.59 -8.84 -6.74
CA LEU A 127 -25.13 -7.89 -5.75
C LEU A 127 -23.73 -8.26 -5.22
N LEU A 128 -23.52 -9.54 -4.88
CA LEU A 128 -22.24 -10.04 -4.40
C LEU A 128 -21.14 -9.86 -5.44
N THR A 129 -21.41 -10.21 -6.70
CA THR A 129 -20.48 -10.00 -7.81
C THR A 129 -20.15 -8.53 -8.00
N GLN A 130 -21.14 -7.63 -7.91
CA GLN A 130 -20.92 -6.19 -8.01
C GLN A 130 -20.04 -5.66 -6.87
N LEU A 131 -20.34 -6.02 -5.62
CA LEU A 131 -19.57 -5.61 -4.45
C LEU A 131 -18.14 -6.15 -4.51
N TRP A 132 -17.98 -7.42 -4.88
CA TRP A 132 -16.67 -8.06 -5.04
C TRP A 132 -15.85 -7.38 -6.14
N SER A 133 -16.44 -7.14 -7.31
CA SER A 133 -15.76 -6.48 -8.42
C SER A 133 -15.34 -5.05 -8.06
N SER A 134 -16.21 -4.31 -7.36
CA SER A 134 -15.90 -2.96 -6.88
C SER A 134 -14.74 -2.98 -5.90
N HIS A 135 -14.76 -3.88 -4.91
CA HIS A 135 -13.69 -4.04 -3.94
C HIS A 135 -12.36 -4.43 -4.59
N LEU A 136 -12.39 -5.34 -5.58
CA LEU A 136 -11.19 -5.75 -6.30
C LEU A 136 -10.59 -4.60 -7.11
N SER A 137 -11.44 -3.81 -7.78
CA SER A 137 -11.01 -2.65 -8.56
C SER A 137 -10.34 -1.58 -7.69
N SER A 138 -10.97 -1.22 -6.57
CA SER A 138 -10.42 -0.22 -5.65
C SER A 138 -9.16 -0.73 -4.95
N THR A 139 -9.12 -2.01 -4.53
CA THR A 139 -7.93 -2.61 -3.89
C THR A 139 -6.76 -2.75 -4.86
N THR A 140 -7.02 -3.03 -6.14
CA THR A 140 -5.98 -3.04 -7.19
C THR A 140 -5.38 -1.64 -7.37
N SER A 141 -6.24 -0.62 -7.37
CA SER A 141 -5.81 0.78 -7.45
C SER A 141 -5.01 1.20 -6.21
N LEU A 142 -5.43 0.80 -5.00
CA LEU A 142 -4.63 0.97 -3.77
C LEU A 142 -3.27 0.29 -3.87
N ARG A 143 -3.22 -0.97 -4.31
CA ARG A 143 -1.96 -1.71 -4.49
C ARG A 143 -0.99 -0.97 -5.41
N SER A 144 -1.49 -0.29 -6.44
CA SER A 144 -0.65 0.51 -7.34
C SER A 144 -0.02 1.73 -6.65
N ILE A 145 -0.72 2.36 -5.70
CA ILE A 145 -0.24 3.48 -4.89
C ILE A 145 0.75 2.98 -3.82
N TYR A 146 0.42 1.89 -3.15
CA TYR A 146 1.21 1.32 -2.04
C TYR A 146 2.27 0.31 -2.47
N LEU A 147 2.61 0.27 -3.76
CA LEU A 147 3.55 -0.72 -4.32
C LEU A 147 4.94 -0.67 -3.63
N TYR A 148 5.41 0.52 -3.25
CA TYR A 148 6.67 0.66 -2.52
C TYR A 148 6.58 0.05 -1.12
N LEU A 149 5.46 0.24 -0.42
CA LEU A 149 5.23 -0.35 0.90
C LEU A 149 5.25 -1.89 0.82
N ASP A 150 4.61 -2.48 -0.18
CA ASP A 150 4.55 -3.94 -0.39
C ASP A 150 5.95 -4.55 -0.60
N ARG A 151 6.79 -3.92 -1.43
CA ARG A 151 8.16 -4.36 -1.69
C ARG A 151 9.13 -4.11 -0.54
N SER A 152 9.00 -2.96 0.13
CA SER A 152 9.91 -2.57 1.21
C SER A 152 9.62 -3.36 2.49
N TRP A 153 8.35 -3.59 2.82
CA TRP A 153 7.95 -4.37 4.00
C TRP A 153 8.37 -5.84 3.89
N SER A 154 8.13 -6.48 2.73
CA SER A 154 8.57 -7.85 2.50
C SER A 154 10.09 -7.97 2.68
N THR A 155 10.87 -7.11 2.04
CA THR A 155 12.34 -7.10 2.18
C THR A 155 12.79 -6.85 3.61
N SER A 156 12.17 -5.90 4.32
CA SER A 156 12.55 -5.56 5.70
C SER A 156 12.17 -6.64 6.71
N ALA A 157 11.07 -7.37 6.50
CA ALA A 157 10.67 -8.51 7.32
C ALA A 157 11.68 -9.67 7.22
N TYR A 158 12.31 -9.89 6.06
CA TYR A 158 13.41 -10.86 5.92
C TYR A 158 14.67 -10.45 6.68
N TYR A 159 14.96 -9.14 6.82
CA TYR A 159 16.10 -8.67 7.61
C TYR A 159 15.87 -8.74 9.12
N VAL A 160 14.63 -8.53 9.60
CA VAL A 160 14.31 -8.72 11.03
C VAL A 160 14.44 -10.20 11.45
N GLY A 161 14.19 -11.14 10.54
CA GLY A 161 14.44 -12.57 10.76
C GLY A 161 15.91 -13.03 10.69
N GLN A 162 16.84 -12.15 10.29
CA GLN A 162 18.29 -12.47 10.18
C GLN A 162 19.14 -11.79 11.26
N VAL A 163 18.55 -10.95 12.12
CA VAL A 163 19.24 -10.33 13.28
C VAL A 163 18.90 -11.07 14.59
N ILE A 164 18.05 -12.09 14.52
CA ILE A 164 17.75 -13.01 15.63
C ILE A 164 18.12 -14.44 15.21
N LEU A 165 19.39 -14.67 14.89
CA LEU A 165 20.08 -15.96 15.03
C LEU A 165 21.55 -15.70 15.33
#